data_AF-A0A7C4BW51-F1
#
_entry.id   AF-A0A7C4BW51-F1
#
_cell.length_a   1.000
_cell.length_b   1.000
_cell.length_c   1.000
_cell.angle_alpha   90.00
_cell.angle_beta   90.00
_cell.angle_gamma   90.00
#
_symmetry.space_group_name_H-M   'P 1'
#
loop_
_entity.id
_entity.type
_entity.pdbx_description
1 polymer ?
#
loop_
_entity_poly.entity_id
_entity_poly.type
_entity_poly.pdbx_seq_one_letter_code
_entity_poly.pdbx_strand_id
1 'polypeptide(L)'
;MESTTSFESMTSFPRASAWSIRGAVCGTLAILGVTALGTVPAFGVTNVFVQNNTPFAFSASAQQTGAALRADAWQRGATVVAPGRRELVVRFNRDSGITAGQTFFFTTTLIKDGGPPLLLRQQLRGSTIGSHLWQSLAGPGFADPWYDDRGTHAATWIAGATAFRVLYRAYFTGTDDNVEYIVQYAYPIEPSDASTLNVLAYNIYMHTATVTPSAPLAANTTYHFRVTSADAAANTATSPAPPQAPASFATPAGPCAADRLAADFAAGTAVTTAVGARDGDGEVSLVPAYGTEFPGAALPADWSSANGAPWNGGTPVVAGGVLSV
;
A
#
# COMPACT_ATOMS: atom_id res chain seq x y z
N MET A 1 7.53 -29.88 31.36
CA MET A 1 6.09 -30.20 31.39
C MET A 1 5.50 -29.51 30.18
N GLU A 2 5.48 -30.22 29.05
CA GLU A 2 4.96 -29.69 27.78
C GLU A 2 3.44 -29.61 27.87
N SER A 3 2.89 -28.42 27.64
CA SER A 3 1.45 -28.19 27.54
C SER A 3 1.09 -28.06 26.07
N THR A 4 0.67 -29.17 25.46
CA THR A 4 -0.02 -29.20 24.18
C THR A 4 -1.46 -28.75 24.42
N THR A 5 -1.86 -27.59 23.87
CA THR A 5 -3.27 -27.20 23.80
C THR A 5 -3.73 -27.23 22.35
N SER A 6 -4.60 -28.20 22.06
CA SER A 6 -5.36 -28.37 20.82
C SER A 6 -6.34 -27.21 20.61
N PHE A 7 -6.46 -26.72 19.38
CA PHE A 7 -7.43 -25.70 19.01
C PHE A 7 -8.68 -26.35 18.42
N GLU A 8 -9.82 -26.18 19.10
CA GLU A 8 -11.14 -26.55 18.61
C GLU A 8 -11.61 -25.59 17.50
N SER A 9 -12.24 -26.18 16.49
CA SER A 9 -13.00 -25.49 15.45
C SER A 9 -14.14 -24.68 16.05
N MET A 10 -14.19 -23.38 15.80
CA MET A 10 -15.38 -22.58 16.08
C MET A 10 -15.83 -21.79 14.85
N THR A 11 -16.88 -22.34 14.24
CA THR A 11 -17.75 -21.70 13.26
C THR A 11 -18.57 -20.60 13.91
N SER A 12 -18.37 -19.33 13.53
CA SER A 12 -19.42 -18.33 13.25
C SER A 12 -18.91 -16.89 13.39
N PHE A 13 -19.41 -16.04 12.48
CA PHE A 13 -19.06 -14.64 12.30
C PHE A 13 -19.88 -13.70 13.19
N PRO A 14 -19.32 -12.55 13.56
CA PRO A 14 -20.06 -11.29 13.44
C PRO A 14 -19.31 -10.25 12.59
N ARG A 15 -20.09 -9.53 11.77
CA ARG A 15 -19.69 -8.31 11.06
C ARG A 15 -19.63 -7.13 12.03
N ALA A 16 -18.57 -6.31 11.92
CA ALA A 16 -18.49 -4.86 12.20
C ALA A 16 -16.98 -4.53 12.34
N SER A 17 -16.42 -3.36 12.07
CA SER A 17 -16.86 -2.04 11.59
C SER A 17 -15.57 -1.24 11.45
N ALA A 18 -15.46 -0.38 10.45
CA ALA A 18 -14.26 0.40 10.18
C ALA A 18 -13.90 1.32 11.36
N TRP A 19 -12.64 1.28 11.80
CA TRP A 19 -12.01 2.31 12.64
C TRP A 19 -10.70 2.73 11.96
N SER A 20 -10.61 4.01 11.58
CA SER A 20 -9.41 4.62 11.02
C SER A 20 -8.54 5.17 12.14
N ILE A 21 -7.23 4.95 12.07
CA ILE A 21 -6.24 5.71 12.84
C ILE A 21 -5.39 6.49 11.83
N ARG A 22 -5.40 7.82 11.97
CA ARG A 22 -4.55 8.75 11.24
C ARG A 22 -3.16 8.76 11.90
N GLY A 23 -2.15 8.30 11.18
CA GLY A 23 -0.74 8.58 11.46
C GLY A 23 -0.15 9.31 10.26
N ALA A 24 0.33 10.53 10.46
CA ALA A 24 0.88 11.37 9.40
C ALA A 24 2.23 10.82 8.90
N VAL A 25 2.39 10.87 7.58
CA VAL A 25 3.43 10.24 6.78
C VAL A 25 4.50 11.29 6.44
N CYS A 26 5.78 10.95 6.58
CA CYS A 26 6.83 11.53 5.73
C CYS A 26 7.23 10.44 4.73
N GLY A 27 6.66 10.53 3.53
CA GLY A 27 6.70 9.47 2.54
C GLY A 27 6.26 10.03 1.21
N THR A 28 7.14 9.85 0.24
CA THR A 28 7.06 10.29 -1.15
C THR A 28 5.67 9.98 -1.74
N LEU A 29 5.02 11.02 -2.24
CA LEU A 29 3.68 10.98 -2.80
C LEU A 29 3.67 10.15 -4.10
N ALA A 30 3.42 8.85 -4.01
CA ALA A 30 3.01 8.05 -5.17
C ALA A 30 1.53 8.34 -5.42
N ILE A 31 1.25 9.25 -6.37
CA ILE A 31 -0.11 9.54 -6.83
C ILE A 31 -0.62 8.27 -7.52
N LEU A 32 -1.41 7.48 -6.80
CA LEU A 32 -2.25 6.43 -7.38
C LEU A 32 -3.36 7.14 -8.16
N GLY A 33 -3.07 7.48 -9.41
CA GLY A 33 -4.03 8.06 -10.33
C GLY A 33 -5.11 7.04 -10.67
N VAL A 34 -6.15 6.94 -9.84
CA VAL A 34 -7.41 6.30 -10.25
C VAL A 34 -8.10 7.30 -11.19
N THR A 35 -7.79 7.21 -12.48
CA THR A 35 -8.62 7.84 -13.49
C THR A 35 -9.97 7.15 -13.50
N ALA A 36 -11.03 7.91 -13.27
CA ALA A 36 -12.40 7.42 -13.41
C ALA A 36 -12.59 6.87 -14.84
N LEU A 37 -12.79 5.56 -14.95
CA LEU A 37 -13.19 4.91 -16.19
C LEU A 37 -14.57 5.44 -16.57
N GLY A 38 -14.64 6.23 -17.65
CA GLY A 38 -15.93 6.63 -18.22
C GLY A 38 -16.72 5.40 -18.68
N THR A 39 -18.03 5.50 -18.75
CA THR A 39 -18.88 4.44 -19.27
C THR A 39 -18.77 4.35 -20.79
N VAL A 40 -18.07 3.33 -21.31
CA VAL A 40 -18.25 2.89 -22.70
C VAL A 40 -19.49 1.98 -22.73
N PRO A 41 -20.41 2.09 -23.71
CA PRO A 41 -21.51 1.14 -23.85
C PRO A 41 -21.01 -0.32 -23.78
N ALA A 42 -21.74 -1.15 -23.03
CA ALA A 42 -21.26 -2.43 -22.48
C ALA A 42 -21.19 -3.60 -23.48
N PHE A 43 -21.57 -3.39 -24.73
CA PHE A 43 -21.50 -4.42 -25.78
C PHE A 43 -20.34 -4.12 -26.72
N GLY A 44 -19.65 -5.17 -27.17
CA GLY A 44 -18.59 -4.98 -28.15
C GLY A 44 -17.33 -4.37 -27.55
N VAL A 45 -16.71 -4.90 -26.50
CA VAL A 45 -15.57 -4.21 -25.83
C VAL A 45 -14.37 -5.13 -25.64
N THR A 46 -13.22 -4.67 -26.11
CA THR A 46 -11.92 -5.26 -25.76
C THR A 46 -11.28 -4.43 -24.64
N ASN A 47 -10.87 -5.14 -23.59
CA ASN A 47 -10.01 -4.63 -22.54
C ASN A 47 -8.59 -5.21 -22.72
N VAL A 48 -7.59 -4.34 -22.65
CA VAL A 48 -6.18 -4.72 -22.77
C VAL A 48 -5.53 -4.58 -21.39
N PHE A 49 -5.03 -5.68 -20.87
CA PHE A 49 -4.41 -5.75 -19.55
C PHE A 49 -2.92 -5.98 -19.64
N VAL A 50 -2.21 -5.44 -18.65
CA VAL A 50 -0.82 -5.79 -18.36
C VAL A 50 -0.75 -6.41 -16.97
N GLN A 51 -0.30 -7.66 -16.92
CA GLN A 51 0.10 -8.34 -15.71
C GLN A 51 1.61 -8.16 -15.49
N ASN A 52 1.99 -7.53 -14.38
CA ASN A 52 3.37 -7.35 -13.99
C ASN A 52 3.78 -8.39 -12.94
N ASN A 53 4.50 -9.43 -13.35
CA ASN A 53 5.05 -10.46 -12.47
C ASN A 53 6.51 -10.16 -12.06
N THR A 54 6.89 -8.89 -12.00
CA THR A 54 8.25 -8.45 -11.67
C THR A 54 8.23 -7.52 -10.45
N PRO A 55 9.36 -7.32 -9.75
CA PRO A 55 9.48 -6.35 -8.68
C PRO A 55 9.63 -4.90 -9.17
N PHE A 56 9.56 -4.64 -10.49
CA PHE A 56 9.76 -3.31 -11.06
C PHE A 56 8.42 -2.64 -11.40
N ALA A 57 8.36 -1.32 -11.28
CA ALA A 57 7.25 -0.55 -11.84
C ALA A 57 7.53 -0.19 -13.29
N PHE A 58 6.47 -0.15 -14.11
CA PHE A 58 6.54 0.32 -15.50
C PHE A 58 5.64 1.53 -15.67
N SER A 59 6.12 2.61 -16.26
CA SER A 59 5.22 3.65 -16.75
C SER A 59 4.52 3.15 -18.01
N ALA A 60 3.25 3.53 -18.17
CA ALA A 60 2.40 3.13 -19.28
C ALA A 60 1.80 4.38 -19.93
N SER A 61 1.84 4.43 -21.26
CA SER A 61 1.19 5.49 -22.03
C SER A 61 0.52 4.90 -23.25
N ALA A 62 -0.81 5.05 -23.33
CA ALA A 62 -1.61 4.55 -24.43
C ALA A 62 -1.93 5.65 -25.45
N GLN A 63 -1.76 5.32 -26.72
CA GLN A 63 -2.08 6.19 -27.84
C GLN A 63 -2.95 5.45 -28.86
N GLN A 64 -3.92 6.17 -29.41
CA GLN A 64 -4.69 5.73 -30.57
C GLN A 64 -4.24 6.47 -31.83
N THR A 65 -4.05 5.73 -32.92
CA THR A 65 -3.71 6.25 -34.25
C THR A 65 -4.48 5.50 -35.34
N GLY A 66 -4.33 5.92 -36.60
CA GLY A 66 -5.10 5.40 -37.73
C GLY A 66 -6.35 6.25 -37.97
N ALA A 67 -7.45 5.60 -38.33
CA ALA A 67 -8.71 6.30 -38.56
C ALA A 67 -9.24 6.99 -37.28
N ALA A 68 -10.03 8.04 -37.47
CA ALA A 68 -10.60 8.80 -36.36
C ALA A 68 -11.67 7.97 -35.62
N LEU A 69 -11.53 7.85 -34.31
CA LEU A 69 -12.54 7.27 -33.43
C LEU A 69 -13.44 8.36 -32.85
N ARG A 70 -14.67 8.00 -32.52
CA ARG A 70 -15.48 8.82 -31.61
C ARG A 70 -14.81 8.87 -30.23
N ALA A 71 -14.95 10.00 -29.54
CA ALA A 71 -14.27 10.25 -28.27
C ALA A 71 -14.64 9.24 -27.15
N ASP A 72 -15.81 8.62 -27.23
CA ASP A 72 -16.33 7.62 -26.30
C ASP A 72 -16.04 6.17 -26.71
N ALA A 73 -15.48 5.94 -27.90
CA ALA A 73 -15.21 4.61 -28.43
C ALA A 73 -13.92 3.98 -27.86
N TRP A 74 -13.09 4.74 -27.16
CA TRP A 74 -11.90 4.23 -26.49
C TRP A 74 -11.47 5.06 -25.29
N GLN A 75 -10.69 4.45 -24.41
CA GLN A 75 -10.20 5.05 -23.18
C GLN A 75 -8.79 4.57 -22.86
N ARG A 76 -7.99 5.49 -22.32
CA ARG A 76 -6.70 5.18 -21.69
C ARG A 76 -6.95 4.67 -20.27
N GLY A 77 -6.21 3.63 -19.89
CA GLY A 77 -6.24 3.06 -18.55
C GLY A 77 -5.10 3.60 -17.67
N ALA A 78 -4.51 2.70 -16.88
CA ALA A 78 -3.45 3.00 -15.93
C ALA A 78 -2.21 3.61 -16.61
N THR A 79 -1.61 4.59 -15.94
CA THR A 79 -0.35 5.24 -16.36
C THR A 79 0.89 4.62 -15.71
N VAL A 80 0.69 3.71 -14.76
CA VAL A 80 1.74 2.94 -14.09
C VAL A 80 1.24 1.53 -13.86
N VAL A 81 2.07 0.53 -14.15
CA VAL A 81 1.84 -0.87 -13.80
C VAL A 81 2.80 -1.23 -12.68
N ALA A 82 2.32 -1.17 -11.43
CA ALA A 82 3.14 -1.42 -10.25
C ALA A 82 3.51 -2.91 -10.10
N PRO A 83 4.54 -3.25 -9.29
CA PRO A 83 4.97 -4.63 -9.05
C PRO A 83 3.82 -5.54 -8.62
N GLY A 84 3.69 -6.71 -9.24
CA GLY A 84 2.67 -7.72 -8.91
C GLY A 84 1.24 -7.35 -9.33
N ARG A 85 1.03 -6.22 -10.00
CA ARG A 85 -0.31 -5.73 -10.34
C ARG A 85 -0.75 -6.16 -11.74
N ARG A 86 -2.07 -6.32 -11.86
CA ARG A 86 -2.78 -6.40 -13.13
C ARG A 86 -3.51 -5.10 -13.38
N GLU A 87 -3.15 -4.40 -14.44
CA GLU A 87 -3.74 -3.10 -14.75
C GLU A 87 -4.38 -3.09 -16.14
N LEU A 88 -5.56 -2.48 -16.25
CA LEU A 88 -6.19 -2.16 -17.53
C LEU A 88 -5.44 -0.97 -18.12
N VAL A 89 -4.82 -1.14 -19.30
CA VAL A 89 -4.03 -0.07 -19.95
C VAL A 89 -4.78 0.59 -21.10
N VAL A 90 -5.66 -0.14 -21.78
CA VAL A 90 -6.53 0.40 -22.83
C VAL A 90 -7.87 -0.33 -22.80
N ARG A 91 -8.93 0.42 -23.08
CA ARG A 91 -10.25 -0.13 -23.39
C ARG A 91 -10.74 0.49 -24.69
N PHE A 92 -11.28 -0.32 -25.61
CA PHE A 92 -11.91 0.18 -26.83
C PHE A 92 -13.11 -0.65 -27.24
N ASN A 93 -14.06 0.01 -27.90
CA ASN A 93 -15.23 -0.61 -28.46
C ASN A 93 -14.90 -1.31 -29.81
N ARG A 94 -15.66 -2.34 -30.14
CA ARG A 94 -15.51 -3.27 -31.26
C ARG A 94 -16.62 -3.12 -32.29
N ASP A 95 -17.75 -2.53 -31.89
CA ASP A 95 -19.00 -2.49 -32.65
C ASP A 95 -19.47 -1.05 -32.92
N SER A 96 -19.19 -0.13 -32.00
CA SER A 96 -19.65 1.26 -32.01
C SER A 96 -18.46 2.21 -32.15
N GLY A 97 -18.62 3.22 -33.01
CA GLY A 97 -17.55 4.18 -33.30
C GLY A 97 -16.42 3.62 -34.16
N ILE A 98 -16.53 2.38 -34.62
CA ILE A 98 -15.57 1.71 -35.52
C ILE A 98 -16.16 1.71 -36.93
N THR A 99 -15.56 2.50 -37.83
CA THR A 99 -16.02 2.61 -39.22
C THR A 99 -15.61 1.38 -40.03
N ALA A 100 -16.56 0.79 -40.77
CA ALA A 100 -16.30 -0.36 -41.65
C ALA A 100 -15.18 -0.08 -42.68
N GLY A 101 -14.29 -1.05 -42.87
CA GLY A 101 -13.15 -0.96 -43.79
C GLY A 101 -11.98 -0.12 -43.29
N GLN A 102 -12.14 0.67 -42.23
CA GLN A 102 -11.09 1.47 -41.63
C GLN A 102 -10.25 0.66 -40.64
N THR A 103 -8.99 1.09 -40.47
CA THR A 103 -8.06 0.47 -39.54
C THR A 103 -7.70 1.46 -38.42
N PHE A 104 -7.73 0.96 -37.19
CA PHE A 104 -7.43 1.70 -35.98
C PHE A 104 -6.31 0.97 -35.24
N PHE A 105 -5.38 1.73 -34.68
CA PHE A 105 -4.26 1.19 -33.92
C PHE A 105 -4.30 1.72 -32.50
N PHE A 106 -4.09 0.83 -31.54
CA PHE A 106 -3.89 1.16 -30.14
C PHE A 106 -2.50 0.69 -29.76
N THR A 107 -1.69 1.58 -29.23
CA THR A 107 -0.34 1.25 -28.77
C THR A 107 -0.16 1.72 -27.34
N THR A 108 0.15 0.78 -26.45
CA THR A 108 0.62 1.10 -25.11
C THR A 108 2.14 0.99 -25.08
N THR A 109 2.81 2.10 -24.77
CA THR A 109 4.24 2.15 -24.51
C THR A 109 4.49 1.87 -23.03
N LEU A 110 5.24 0.81 -22.73
CA LEU A 110 5.76 0.53 -21.39
C LEU A 110 7.23 0.94 -21.31
N ILE A 111 7.61 1.63 -20.22
CA ILE A 111 8.99 2.03 -19.96
C ILE A 111 9.37 1.64 -18.53
N LYS A 112 10.54 1.01 -18.39
CA LYS A 112 11.20 0.79 -17.09
C LYS A 112 12.25 1.87 -16.87
N ASP A 113 12.12 2.67 -15.82
CA ASP A 113 13.14 3.64 -15.37
C ASP A 113 13.72 4.55 -16.49
N GLY A 114 12.88 5.02 -17.42
CA GLY A 114 13.33 5.84 -18.57
C GLY A 114 14.11 5.09 -19.65
N GLY A 115 14.22 3.77 -19.55
CA GLY A 115 14.91 2.91 -20.50
C GLY A 115 14.16 2.67 -21.81
N PRO A 116 14.65 1.74 -22.64
CA PRO A 116 14.08 1.47 -23.95
C PRO A 116 12.61 0.99 -23.88
N PRO A 117 11.72 1.46 -24.76
CA PRO A 117 10.28 1.19 -24.66
C PRO A 117 9.91 -0.22 -25.14
N LEU A 118 8.89 -0.80 -24.53
CA LEU A 118 8.13 -1.92 -25.08
C LEU A 118 6.79 -1.41 -25.62
N LEU A 119 6.44 -1.80 -26.84
CA LEU A 119 5.21 -1.41 -27.52
C LEU A 119 4.25 -2.58 -27.53
N LEU A 120 3.17 -2.48 -26.75
CA LEU A 120 2.03 -3.40 -26.79
C LEU A 120 1.07 -2.89 -27.85
N ARG A 121 0.88 -3.64 -28.94
CA ARG A 121 0.18 -3.14 -30.12
C ARG A 121 -1.10 -3.93 -30.36
N GLN A 122 -2.20 -3.22 -30.59
CA GLN A 122 -3.44 -3.79 -31.09
C GLN A 122 -3.81 -3.09 -32.39
N GLN A 123 -4.31 -3.87 -33.34
CA GLN A 123 -4.88 -3.39 -34.58
C GLN A 123 -6.34 -3.84 -34.65
N LEU A 124 -7.18 -2.93 -35.08
CA LEU A 124 -8.60 -3.15 -35.27
C LEU A 124 -8.96 -2.82 -36.70
N ARG A 125 -9.63 -3.72 -37.41
CA ARG A 125 -10.21 -3.43 -38.72
C ARG A 125 -11.72 -3.53 -38.64
N GLY A 126 -12.42 -2.43 -38.88
CA GLY A 126 -13.88 -2.40 -38.88
C GLY A 126 -14.46 -3.26 -40.00
N SER A 127 -15.53 -3.97 -39.70
CA SER A 127 -16.35 -4.70 -40.66
C SER A 127 -17.76 -4.10 -40.74
N THR A 128 -18.59 -4.58 -41.66
CA THR A 128 -20.01 -4.17 -41.74
C THR A 128 -20.79 -4.50 -40.47
N ILE A 129 -20.35 -5.52 -39.73
CA ILE A 129 -20.80 -5.87 -38.38
C ILE A 129 -19.54 -6.11 -37.55
N GLY A 130 -19.34 -5.34 -36.48
CA GLY A 130 -18.20 -5.49 -35.57
C GLY A 130 -16.84 -5.17 -36.19
N SER A 131 -15.84 -5.96 -35.83
CA SER A 131 -14.45 -5.74 -36.25
C SER A 131 -13.56 -6.97 -36.07
N HIS A 132 -12.40 -6.97 -36.72
CA HIS A 132 -11.34 -7.96 -36.57
C HIS A 132 -10.19 -7.44 -35.69
N LEU A 133 -9.71 -8.27 -34.75
CA LEU A 133 -8.63 -7.92 -33.80
C LEU A 133 -7.32 -8.55 -34.25
N TRP A 134 -6.24 -7.79 -34.14
CA TRP A 134 -4.89 -8.35 -34.08
C TRP A 134 -4.15 -7.79 -32.88
N GLN A 135 -3.22 -8.59 -32.35
CA GLN A 135 -2.28 -8.22 -31.31
C GLN A 135 -0.84 -8.46 -31.79
N SER A 136 0.06 -7.65 -31.27
CA SER A 136 1.49 -7.78 -31.52
C SER A 136 2.29 -7.13 -30.41
N LEU A 137 3.61 -7.33 -30.46
CA LEU A 137 4.59 -6.79 -29.55
C LEU A 137 5.79 -6.25 -30.34
N ALA A 138 6.37 -5.13 -29.92
CA ALA A 138 7.62 -4.64 -30.50
C ALA A 138 8.47 -3.93 -29.46
N GLY A 139 9.78 -3.89 -29.68
CA GLY A 139 10.73 -3.19 -28.84
C GLY A 139 12.07 -3.01 -29.56
N PRO A 140 13.12 -2.57 -28.87
CA PRO A 140 14.44 -2.44 -29.47
C PRO A 140 14.92 -3.79 -30.01
N GLY A 141 15.20 -3.83 -31.31
CA GLY A 141 15.74 -5.03 -31.97
C GLY A 141 14.71 -6.11 -32.30
N PHE A 142 13.42 -5.92 -32.03
CA PHE A 142 12.40 -6.87 -32.45
C PHE A 142 11.04 -6.20 -32.75
N ALA A 143 10.32 -6.78 -33.69
CA ALA A 143 8.93 -6.47 -33.95
C ALA A 143 8.24 -7.75 -34.38
N ASP A 144 7.37 -8.27 -33.52
CA ASP A 144 6.60 -9.46 -33.84
C ASP A 144 5.62 -9.16 -34.98
N PRO A 145 5.21 -10.19 -35.74
CA PRO A 145 4.10 -10.03 -36.68
C PRO A 145 2.79 -9.75 -35.93
N TRP A 146 1.74 -9.44 -36.69
CA TRP A 146 0.38 -9.31 -36.17
C TRP A 146 -0.28 -10.69 -36.12
N TYR A 147 -0.84 -11.04 -34.96
CA TYR A 147 -1.58 -12.28 -34.75
C TYR A 147 -3.05 -11.97 -34.48
N ASP A 148 -3.96 -12.72 -35.10
CA ASP A 148 -5.43 -12.67 -34.88
C ASP A 148 -5.98 -13.93 -34.19
N ASP A 149 -5.09 -14.77 -33.66
CA ASP A 149 -5.45 -15.98 -32.94
C ASP A 149 -5.57 -15.74 -31.41
N ARG A 150 -5.98 -16.78 -30.68
CA ARG A 150 -5.99 -16.83 -29.20
C ARG A 150 -4.81 -17.62 -28.64
N GLY A 151 -3.82 -17.90 -29.47
CA GLY A 151 -2.56 -18.54 -29.10
C GLY A 151 -1.75 -17.63 -28.19
N THR A 152 -0.85 -18.24 -27.41
CA THR A 152 0.09 -17.49 -26.58
C THR A 152 1.38 -17.29 -27.33
N HIS A 153 1.72 -16.03 -27.55
CA HIS A 153 2.94 -15.59 -28.20
C HIS A 153 3.92 -15.06 -27.14
N ALA A 154 5.20 -15.06 -27.45
CA ALA A 154 6.21 -14.55 -26.52
C ALA A 154 7.39 -13.92 -27.24
N ALA A 155 7.94 -12.86 -26.65
CA ALA A 155 9.20 -12.26 -27.07
C ALA A 155 10.06 -11.89 -25.85
N THR A 156 11.32 -11.56 -26.11
CA THR A 156 12.24 -11.04 -25.09
C THR A 156 12.35 -9.53 -25.24
N TRP A 157 12.07 -8.80 -24.15
CA TRP A 157 12.29 -7.36 -24.07
C TRP A 157 13.49 -7.06 -23.19
N ILE A 158 14.47 -6.34 -23.75
CA ILE A 158 15.64 -5.86 -23.01
C ILE A 158 15.41 -4.40 -22.59
N ALA A 159 15.26 -4.17 -21.29
CA ALA A 159 15.10 -2.85 -20.71
C ALA A 159 16.35 -2.48 -19.88
N GLY A 160 17.28 -1.75 -20.51
CA GLY A 160 18.60 -1.50 -19.94
C GLY A 160 19.37 -2.80 -19.77
N ALA A 161 19.79 -3.13 -18.54
CA ALA A 161 20.48 -4.38 -18.23
C ALA A 161 19.54 -5.56 -17.89
N THR A 162 18.22 -5.34 -17.85
CA THR A 162 17.25 -6.38 -17.44
C THR A 162 16.57 -6.99 -18.66
N ALA A 163 16.57 -8.33 -18.74
CA ALA A 163 15.82 -9.08 -19.74
C ALA A 163 14.48 -9.57 -19.16
N PHE A 164 13.40 -9.26 -19.87
CA PHE A 164 12.06 -9.74 -19.56
C PHE A 164 11.58 -10.68 -20.64
N ARG A 165 10.92 -11.77 -20.23
CA ARG A 165 10.06 -12.54 -21.12
C ARG A 165 8.67 -11.93 -21.08
N VAL A 166 8.15 -11.58 -22.24
CA VAL A 166 6.82 -10.99 -22.38
C VAL A 166 5.96 -11.98 -23.12
N LEU A 167 4.87 -12.42 -22.50
CA LEU A 167 3.86 -13.24 -23.16
C LEU A 167 2.64 -12.39 -23.50
N TYR A 168 1.92 -12.74 -24.56
CA TYR A 168 0.67 -12.08 -24.88
C TYR A 168 -0.29 -12.99 -25.64
N ARG A 169 -1.59 -12.75 -25.45
CA ARG A 169 -2.67 -13.46 -26.16
C ARG A 169 -3.98 -12.68 -26.12
N ALA A 170 -4.82 -12.90 -27.13
CA ALA A 170 -6.24 -12.66 -27.02
C ALA A 170 -6.94 -13.82 -26.30
N TYR A 171 -8.05 -13.55 -25.59
CA TYR A 171 -8.88 -14.59 -24.97
C TYR A 171 -10.35 -14.17 -24.92
N PHE A 172 -11.24 -15.14 -25.15
CA PHE A 172 -12.67 -14.92 -25.18
C PHE A 172 -13.25 -14.65 -23.80
N THR A 173 -14.12 -13.64 -23.70
CA THR A 173 -14.77 -13.27 -22.43
C THR A 173 -16.29 -13.46 -22.42
N GLY A 174 -16.84 -14.10 -23.45
CA GLY A 174 -18.29 -14.29 -23.61
C GLY A 174 -18.91 -13.36 -24.65
N THR A 175 -18.30 -12.20 -24.92
CA THR A 175 -18.71 -11.27 -25.98
C THR A 175 -17.59 -11.09 -27.01
N ASP A 176 -16.51 -10.42 -26.61
CA ASP A 176 -15.33 -10.17 -27.41
C ASP A 176 -14.08 -10.72 -26.73
N ASP A 177 -12.99 -10.65 -27.47
CA ASP A 177 -11.69 -10.98 -26.93
C ASP A 177 -11.13 -9.79 -26.13
N ASN A 178 -10.67 -10.08 -24.93
CA ASN A 178 -9.71 -9.24 -24.22
C ASN A 178 -8.29 -9.63 -24.64
N VAL A 179 -7.33 -8.74 -24.40
CA VAL A 179 -5.91 -9.01 -24.64
C VAL A 179 -5.17 -8.93 -23.31
N GLU A 180 -4.32 -9.93 -23.03
CA GLU A 180 -3.44 -9.93 -21.87
C GLU A 180 -1.98 -9.86 -22.34
N TYR A 181 -1.21 -8.96 -21.76
CA TYR A 181 0.25 -8.93 -21.83
C TYR A 181 0.82 -9.25 -20.45
N ILE A 182 1.79 -10.14 -20.37
CA ILE A 182 2.37 -10.60 -19.10
C ILE A 182 3.87 -10.35 -19.16
N VAL A 183 4.37 -9.47 -18.29
CA VAL A 183 5.79 -9.17 -18.15
C VAL A 183 6.34 -9.95 -16.97
N GLN A 184 7.36 -10.77 -17.21
CA GLN A 184 8.05 -11.56 -16.19
C GLN A 184 9.55 -11.60 -16.46
N TYR A 185 10.36 -12.00 -15.48
CA TYR A 185 11.78 -12.24 -15.72
C TYR A 185 11.97 -13.30 -16.81
N ALA A 186 13.01 -13.10 -17.62
CA ALA A 186 13.57 -14.19 -18.42
C ALA A 186 14.28 -15.15 -17.45
N TYR A 187 13.51 -16.00 -16.76
CA TYR A 187 14.09 -17.14 -16.04
C TYR A 187 14.77 -18.08 -17.05
N PRO A 188 15.81 -18.82 -16.64
CA PRO A 188 16.27 -19.97 -17.40
C PRO A 188 15.08 -20.89 -17.73
N ILE A 189 15.15 -21.59 -18.86
CA ILE A 189 14.15 -22.61 -19.19
C ILE A 189 14.27 -23.72 -18.16
N GLU A 190 13.39 -23.72 -17.16
CA GLU A 190 13.27 -24.86 -16.26
C GLU A 190 12.70 -26.06 -17.04
N PRO A 191 13.22 -27.28 -16.85
CA PRO A 191 12.66 -28.47 -17.49
C PRO A 191 11.17 -28.60 -17.16
N SER A 192 10.32 -28.61 -18.19
CA SER A 192 8.92 -28.98 -18.02
C SER A 192 8.83 -30.50 -17.99
N ASP A 193 8.83 -31.09 -16.80
CA ASP A 193 8.42 -32.48 -16.62
C ASP A 193 6.93 -32.56 -16.27
N ALA A 194 6.40 -33.79 -16.20
CA ALA A 194 4.99 -34.03 -15.90
C ALA A 194 4.56 -33.57 -14.49
N SER A 195 5.51 -33.19 -13.63
CA SER A 195 5.25 -32.69 -12.27
C SER A 195 5.38 -31.17 -12.16
N THR A 196 5.65 -30.46 -13.26
CA THR A 196 5.79 -29.00 -13.27
C THR A 196 4.46 -28.31 -13.59
N LEU A 197 3.94 -27.54 -12.63
CA LEU A 197 2.83 -26.62 -12.85
C LEU A 197 3.34 -25.29 -13.43
N ASN A 198 3.12 -25.06 -14.72
CA ASN A 198 3.44 -23.78 -15.36
C ASN A 198 2.26 -22.81 -15.25
N VAL A 199 2.38 -21.81 -14.37
CA VAL A 199 1.34 -20.80 -14.14
C VAL A 199 1.73 -19.47 -14.77
N LEU A 200 1.00 -19.03 -15.79
CA LEU A 200 1.27 -17.75 -16.47
C LEU A 200 1.01 -16.52 -15.58
N ALA A 201 -0.06 -16.58 -14.79
CA ALA A 201 -0.42 -15.58 -13.79
C ALA A 201 -1.37 -16.24 -12.79
N TYR A 202 -1.17 -15.97 -11.51
CA TYR A 202 -2.11 -16.35 -10.47
C TYR A 202 -2.34 -15.15 -9.54
N ASN A 203 -3.58 -14.97 -9.11
CA ASN A 203 -3.90 -14.02 -8.05
C ASN A 203 -3.87 -14.80 -6.72
N ILE A 204 -2.74 -14.78 -6.01
CA ILE A 204 -2.77 -15.17 -4.59
C ILE A 204 -3.31 -13.96 -3.84
N TYR A 205 -4.53 -14.07 -3.32
CA TYR A 205 -5.01 -13.19 -2.26
C TYR A 205 -4.29 -13.58 -0.97
N MET A 206 -3.19 -12.88 -0.64
CA MET A 206 -2.61 -13.01 0.70
C MET A 206 -3.54 -12.34 1.69
N HIS A 207 -4.23 -13.15 2.49
CA HIS A 207 -4.92 -12.66 3.67
C HIS A 207 -3.91 -12.36 4.77
N THR A 208 -3.98 -11.16 5.35
CA THR A 208 -3.23 -10.83 6.54
C THR A 208 -3.75 -11.68 7.70
N ALA A 209 -2.88 -12.49 8.30
CA ALA A 209 -3.18 -13.14 9.56
C ALA A 209 -2.78 -12.21 10.72
N THR A 210 -3.72 -11.88 11.60
CA THR A 210 -3.45 -11.15 12.84
C THR A 210 -3.33 -12.15 13.98
N VAL A 211 -2.18 -12.15 14.65
CA VAL A 211 -1.97 -12.93 15.87
C VAL A 211 -2.15 -11.99 17.05
N THR A 212 -3.14 -12.25 17.90
CA THR A 212 -3.35 -11.51 19.15
C THR A 212 -2.73 -12.32 20.30
N PRO A 213 -1.70 -11.79 20.98
CA PRO A 213 -1.14 -12.44 22.16
C PRO A 213 -2.21 -12.61 23.25
N SER A 214 -2.15 -13.70 24.01
CA SER A 214 -3.05 -13.93 25.16
C SER A 214 -2.74 -13.03 26.36
N ALA A 215 -1.60 -12.34 26.35
CA ALA A 215 -1.18 -11.37 27.35
C ALA A 215 -0.39 -10.22 26.70
N PRO A 216 -0.32 -9.03 27.32
CA PRO A 216 0.51 -7.93 26.84
C PRO A 216 1.96 -8.35 26.66
N LEU A 217 2.58 -7.90 25.57
CA LEU A 217 4.00 -8.12 25.33
C LEU A 217 4.83 -7.22 26.27
N ALA A 218 5.92 -7.74 26.79
CA ALA A 218 6.85 -6.98 27.63
C ALA A 218 7.49 -5.86 26.80
N ALA A 219 7.70 -4.70 27.42
CA ALA A 219 8.39 -3.57 26.79
C ALA A 219 9.88 -3.89 26.57
N ASN A 220 10.53 -3.18 25.64
CA ASN A 220 11.95 -3.33 25.30
C ASN A 220 12.40 -4.79 25.03
N THR A 221 11.54 -5.59 24.42
CA THR A 221 11.76 -7.03 24.26
C THR A 221 11.69 -7.41 22.80
N THR A 222 12.71 -8.13 22.32
CA THR A 222 12.73 -8.71 20.98
C THR A 222 12.02 -10.07 20.99
N TYR A 223 10.96 -10.18 20.20
CA TYR A 223 10.24 -11.41 19.97
C TYR A 223 10.67 -12.03 18.65
N HIS A 224 10.87 -13.35 18.65
CA HIS A 224 11.21 -14.16 17.48
C HIS A 224 10.04 -15.07 17.12
N PHE A 225 9.73 -15.21 15.83
CA PHE A 225 8.62 -16.02 15.37
C PHE A 225 8.91 -16.76 14.06
N ARG A 226 8.18 -17.86 13.87
CA ARG A 226 8.00 -18.56 12.60
C ARG A 226 6.51 -18.79 12.39
N VAL A 227 6.08 -18.83 11.14
CA VAL A 227 4.71 -19.15 10.76
C VAL A 227 4.72 -20.52 10.09
N THR A 228 3.91 -21.45 10.59
CA THR A 228 3.73 -22.77 9.99
C THR A 228 2.30 -22.88 9.47
N SER A 229 2.16 -23.17 8.18
CA SER A 229 0.88 -23.57 7.57
C SER A 229 0.81 -25.08 7.51
N ALA A 230 -0.38 -25.65 7.70
CA ALA A 230 -0.67 -27.06 7.50
C ALA A 230 -1.90 -27.19 6.60
N ASP A 231 -1.88 -28.08 5.61
CA ASP A 231 -3.07 -28.40 4.81
C ASP A 231 -3.94 -29.49 5.47
N ALA A 232 -5.09 -29.81 4.85
CA ALA A 232 -6.01 -30.84 5.35
C ALA A 232 -5.42 -32.26 5.35
N ALA A 233 -4.33 -32.49 4.61
CA ALA A 233 -3.57 -33.73 4.58
C ALA A 233 -2.37 -33.71 5.55
N ALA A 234 -2.27 -32.69 6.40
CA ALA A 234 -1.18 -32.46 7.35
C ALA A 234 0.20 -32.18 6.72
N ASN A 235 0.27 -31.79 5.44
CA ASN A 235 1.51 -31.28 4.88
C ASN A 235 1.80 -29.89 5.45
N THR A 236 3.02 -29.67 5.95
CA THR A 236 3.39 -28.42 6.61
C THR A 236 4.46 -27.64 5.86
N ALA A 237 4.35 -26.32 5.86
CA ALA A 237 5.39 -25.41 5.41
C ALA A 237 5.63 -24.32 6.46
N THR A 238 6.90 -24.10 6.84
CA THR A 238 7.30 -23.11 7.85
C THR A 238 8.13 -21.98 7.23
N SER A 239 7.82 -20.73 7.58
CA SER A 239 8.57 -19.55 7.15
C SER A 239 8.90 -18.62 8.33
N PRO A 240 10.16 -18.18 8.49
CA PRO A 240 11.35 -18.67 7.76
C PRO A 240 11.56 -20.17 8.01
N ALA A 241 12.12 -20.89 7.04
CA ALA A 241 12.36 -22.33 7.17
C ALA A 241 13.71 -22.58 7.88
N PRO A 242 13.81 -23.48 8.86
CA PRO A 242 15.11 -23.89 9.41
C PRO A 242 16.07 -24.36 8.29
N PRO A 243 17.37 -24.02 8.36
CA PRO A 243 18.07 -23.43 9.50
C PRO A 243 18.06 -21.89 9.53
N GLN A 244 17.33 -21.21 8.63
CA GLN A 244 17.29 -19.74 8.61
C GLN A 244 16.83 -19.20 9.96
N ALA A 245 17.41 -18.09 10.42
CA ALA A 245 17.00 -17.46 11.67
C ALA A 245 15.49 -17.12 11.64
N PRO A 246 14.77 -17.23 12.77
CA PRO A 246 13.39 -16.78 12.86
C PRO A 246 13.27 -15.29 12.54
N ALA A 247 12.10 -14.88 12.03
CA ALA A 247 11.78 -13.46 11.91
C ALA A 247 11.65 -12.85 13.32
N SER A 248 11.84 -11.54 13.45
CA SER A 248 11.75 -10.88 14.76
C SER A 248 11.24 -9.45 14.69
N PHE A 249 10.66 -8.99 15.80
CA PHE A 249 10.34 -7.59 16.03
C PHE A 249 10.65 -7.22 17.49
N ALA A 250 10.90 -5.95 17.76
CA ALA A 250 11.13 -5.45 19.10
C ALA A 250 9.95 -4.59 19.57
N THR A 251 9.54 -4.75 20.82
CA THR A 251 8.60 -3.83 21.46
C THR A 251 9.31 -2.54 21.90
N PRO A 252 8.62 -1.39 21.88
CA PRO A 252 9.21 -0.11 22.34
C PRO A 252 9.69 -0.19 23.79
N ALA A 253 10.75 0.55 24.12
CA ALA A 253 11.26 0.66 25.48
C ALA A 253 10.41 1.62 26.31
N GLY A 254 9.55 1.08 27.17
CA GLY A 254 8.69 1.87 28.07
C GLY A 254 7.72 2.81 27.33
N PRO A 255 6.94 3.65 28.05
CA PRO A 255 6.10 4.63 27.39
C PRO A 255 7.01 5.60 26.60
N CYS A 256 6.88 5.58 25.28
CA CYS A 256 7.66 6.40 24.35
C CYS A 256 7.28 7.89 24.36
N ALA A 257 6.32 8.27 25.20
CA ALA A 257 5.99 9.65 25.53
C ALA A 257 5.40 9.64 26.94
N ALA A 258 6.04 10.37 27.84
CA ALA A 258 5.48 10.70 29.13
C ALA A 258 5.64 12.21 29.31
N ASP A 259 4.53 12.93 29.21
CA ASP A 259 4.47 14.36 29.49
C ASP A 259 4.42 14.51 31.02
N ARG A 260 5.60 14.66 31.62
CA ARG A 260 5.76 14.66 33.08
C ARG A 260 6.47 15.90 33.60
N LEU A 261 7.27 16.58 32.78
CA LEU A 261 8.03 17.73 33.26
C LEU A 261 7.18 18.99 33.12
N ALA A 262 7.13 19.82 34.15
CA ALA A 262 6.48 21.13 34.08
C ALA A 262 6.97 21.99 32.90
N ALA A 263 8.24 21.81 32.48
CA ALA A 263 8.80 22.48 31.32
C ALA A 263 8.13 22.08 29.99
N ASP A 264 7.70 20.82 29.85
CA ASP A 264 7.03 20.33 28.64
C ASP A 264 5.62 20.92 28.54
N PHE A 265 4.88 20.94 29.66
CA PHE A 265 3.58 21.62 29.75
C PHE A 265 3.71 23.14 29.53
N ALA A 266 4.78 23.77 30.03
CA ALA A 266 5.04 25.21 29.90
C ALA A 266 5.48 25.64 28.49
N ALA A 267 5.85 24.70 27.61
CA ALA A 267 6.18 24.99 26.22
C ALA A 267 4.94 25.35 25.37
N GLY A 268 3.73 25.05 25.86
CA GLY A 268 2.46 25.41 25.22
C GLY A 268 2.04 26.87 25.46
N THR A 269 1.20 27.41 24.58
CA THR A 269 0.58 28.73 24.78
C THR A 269 -0.56 28.63 25.79
N ALA A 270 -0.35 29.14 26.99
CA ALA A 270 -1.37 29.20 28.03
C ALA A 270 -2.47 30.22 27.68
N VAL A 271 -3.68 29.73 27.40
CA VAL A 271 -4.90 30.56 27.27
C VAL A 271 -5.90 30.02 28.28
N THR A 272 -6.08 30.70 29.40
CA THR A 272 -6.92 30.28 30.56
C THR A 272 -6.43 29.07 31.36
N THR A 273 -5.23 28.56 31.09
CA THR A 273 -4.59 27.50 31.89
C THR A 273 -3.29 27.98 32.54
N ALA A 274 -2.96 27.45 33.71
CA ALA A 274 -1.67 27.63 34.37
C ALA A 274 -0.94 26.29 34.42
N VAL A 275 0.38 26.33 34.27
CA VAL A 275 1.24 25.16 34.44
C VAL A 275 1.90 25.27 35.80
N GLY A 276 1.74 24.24 36.62
CA GLY A 276 2.39 24.16 37.91
C GLY A 276 3.39 23.03 38.01
N ALA A 277 4.25 23.09 39.02
CA ALA A 277 5.28 22.09 39.30
C ALA A 277 5.13 21.58 40.74
N ARG A 278 4.28 20.56 40.93
CA ARG A 278 4.08 19.93 42.24
C ARG A 278 4.97 18.69 42.33
N ASP A 279 5.81 18.63 43.36
CA ASP A 279 6.69 17.49 43.65
C ASP A 279 7.71 17.11 42.53
N GLY A 280 7.97 18.03 41.58
CA GLY A 280 8.95 17.85 40.49
C GLY A 280 8.34 17.47 39.13
N ASP A 281 7.08 17.05 39.10
CA ASP A 281 6.32 16.80 37.87
C ASP A 281 5.38 17.99 37.55
N GLY A 282 4.98 18.09 36.28
CA GLY A 282 4.12 19.15 35.76
C GLY A 282 2.63 18.85 35.89
N GLU A 283 1.86 19.90 36.14
CA GLU A 283 0.40 19.91 36.20
C GLU A 283 -0.15 21.01 35.30
N VAL A 284 -1.30 20.78 34.67
CA VAL A 284 -2.08 21.84 34.01
C VAL A 284 -3.38 22.05 34.77
N SER A 285 -3.60 23.27 35.24
CA SER A 285 -4.84 23.70 35.89
C SER A 285 -5.47 24.88 35.12
N LEU A 286 -6.69 25.25 35.44
CA LEU A 286 -7.28 26.50 34.95
C LEU A 286 -6.61 27.68 35.67
N VAL A 287 -6.41 28.82 35.00
CA VAL A 287 -5.87 30.04 35.62
C VAL A 287 -6.79 30.45 36.77
N PRO A 288 -6.34 30.39 38.04
CA PRO A 288 -7.13 30.86 39.15
C PRO A 288 -7.22 32.39 39.12
N ALA A 289 -8.30 32.95 39.66
CA ALA A 289 -8.45 34.41 39.78
C ALA A 289 -7.35 35.04 40.65
N TYR A 290 -6.83 34.27 41.61
CA TYR A 290 -5.67 34.59 42.43
C TYR A 290 -4.88 33.30 42.67
N GLY A 291 -3.59 33.29 42.37
CA GLY A 291 -2.70 32.15 42.61
C GLY A 291 -1.24 32.58 42.56
N THR A 292 -0.45 32.06 43.48
CA THR A 292 1.00 32.25 43.54
C THR A 292 1.64 30.89 43.83
N GLU A 293 2.67 30.53 43.06
CA GLU A 293 3.45 29.32 43.33
C GLU A 293 4.58 29.60 44.32
N PHE A 294 4.98 28.55 45.05
CA PHE A 294 6.06 28.59 46.03
C PHE A 294 7.24 27.69 45.60
N PRO A 295 7.93 27.99 44.48
CA PRO A 295 8.90 27.07 43.88
C PRO A 295 10.24 27.00 44.62
N GLY A 296 10.46 27.85 45.63
CA GLY A 296 11.75 28.00 46.32
C GLY A 296 11.61 28.15 47.84
N ALA A 297 12.72 28.46 48.52
CA ALA A 297 12.78 28.51 49.98
C ALA A 297 12.36 29.86 50.60
N ALA A 298 11.93 30.83 49.80
CA ALA A 298 11.59 32.18 50.22
C ALA A 298 10.16 32.54 49.81
N LEU A 299 9.54 33.46 50.56
CA LEU A 299 8.28 34.06 50.14
C LEU A 299 8.48 34.87 48.84
N PRO A 300 7.55 34.76 47.88
CA PRO A 300 7.50 35.64 46.72
C PRO A 300 7.49 37.12 47.11
N ALA A 301 8.00 38.01 46.26
CA ALA A 301 8.20 39.44 46.61
C ALA A 301 6.89 40.21 46.86
N ASP A 302 5.77 39.72 46.33
CA ASP A 302 4.41 40.20 46.55
C ASP A 302 3.78 39.65 47.84
N TRP A 303 4.44 38.68 48.48
CA TRP A 303 4.10 38.18 49.80
C TRP A 303 5.01 38.81 50.84
N SER A 304 4.44 39.32 51.92
CA SER A 304 5.24 39.85 53.04
C SER A 304 4.89 39.14 54.33
N SER A 305 5.93 38.73 55.06
CA SER A 305 5.83 38.34 56.47
C SER A 305 6.13 39.56 57.34
N ALA A 306 5.38 40.64 57.14
CA ALA A 306 5.49 41.84 57.95
C ALA A 306 4.45 41.80 59.07
N ASN A 307 4.89 42.14 60.28
CA ASN A 307 4.15 42.15 61.53
C ASN A 307 3.06 43.26 61.54
N GLY A 308 2.02 43.06 60.72
CA GLY A 308 0.83 43.92 60.60
C GLY A 308 -0.47 43.14 60.37
N ALA A 309 -0.40 41.81 60.35
CA ALA A 309 -1.55 40.92 60.47
C ALA A 309 -2.03 40.88 61.94
N PRO A 310 -3.32 40.67 62.23
CA PRO A 310 -3.88 40.75 63.59
C PRO A 310 -3.38 39.66 64.57
N TRP A 311 -2.41 38.83 64.19
CA TRP A 311 -1.95 37.67 64.95
C TRP A 311 -0.43 37.77 65.20
N ASN A 312 -0.04 37.83 66.48
CA ASN A 312 1.36 37.80 66.91
C ASN A 312 1.86 36.35 66.92
N GLY A 313 2.63 35.94 65.91
CA GLY A 313 3.44 34.71 65.96
C GLY A 313 3.46 33.90 64.66
N GLY A 314 4.60 33.27 64.40
CA GLY A 314 4.86 32.36 63.27
C GLY A 314 5.93 32.89 62.31
N THR A 315 6.94 32.06 62.00
CA THR A 315 7.92 32.35 60.93
C THR A 315 7.53 31.49 59.73
N PRO A 316 7.09 32.09 58.61
CA PRO A 316 6.69 31.31 57.46
C PRO A 316 7.89 30.55 56.90
N VAL A 317 7.71 29.24 56.74
CA VAL A 317 8.67 28.38 56.04
C VAL A 317 8.05 27.97 54.72
N VAL A 318 8.79 28.20 53.64
CA VAL A 318 8.43 27.75 52.30
C VAL A 318 9.35 26.60 51.93
N ALA A 319 8.79 25.42 51.69
CA ALA A 319 9.55 24.26 51.25
C ALA A 319 8.66 23.30 50.44
N GLY A 320 9.18 22.75 49.35
CA GLY A 320 8.50 21.73 48.56
C GLY A 320 7.12 22.15 48.03
N GLY A 321 6.94 23.42 47.65
CA GLY A 321 5.65 23.94 47.17
C GLY A 321 4.61 24.19 48.26
N VAL A 322 4.99 24.07 49.54
CA VAL A 322 4.09 24.29 50.69
C VAL A 322 4.58 25.47 51.53
N LEU A 323 3.64 26.35 51.89
CA LEU A 323 3.81 27.37 52.91
C LEU A 323 3.26 26.83 54.24
N SER A 324 4.09 26.84 55.29
CA SER A 324 3.70 26.52 56.67
C SER A 324 4.05 27.66 57.63
N VAL A 325 3.30 27.81 58.73
CA VAL A 325 3.48 28.83 59.77
C VAL A 325 3.56 28.17 61.15
#